data_AF-A0AA96Y110-F1
#
_entry.id   AF-A0AA96Y110-F1
#
_cell.length_a   1.000
_cell.length_b   1.000
_cell.length_c   1.000
_cell.angle_alpha   90.00
_cell.angle_beta   90.00
_cell.angle_gamma   90.00
#
_symmetry.space_group_name_H-M   'P 1'
#
loop_
_entity.id
_entity.type
_entity.pdbx_description
1 polymer ?
#
loop_
_entity_poly.entity_id
_entity_poly.type
_entity_poly.pdbx_seq_one_letter_code
_entity_poly.pdbx_strand_id
1 'polypeptide(L)'
;MSLIFDVLSAINNPNQQASVSSLGSIVNTVSQLAGNQGLNPATTQSAFSVVGNLARTALKQQQTTAGMGGLESMIGQLAGGSASGAALQSLIPAGLQQQAVQTISSATGVSPTIVQGMLPGLITAAMGMLNLGAPKPGTRGGNPLLAAFLSGDEKSTDLGETLKFASRFLNPPR
;
A
#
# COMPACT_ATOMS: atom_id res chain seq x y z
N MET A 1 -15.64 2.83 7.85
CA MET A 1 -15.29 1.39 7.76
C MET A 1 -13.80 1.32 7.48
N SER A 2 -13.08 0.42 8.14
CA SER A 2 -11.62 0.30 7.98
C SER A 2 -11.28 -0.52 6.73
N LEU A 3 -10.23 -0.14 6.01
CA LEU A 3 -9.74 -0.86 4.81
C LEU A 3 -9.62 -2.37 5.00
N ILE A 4 -9.26 -2.83 6.19
CA ILE A 4 -9.10 -4.27 6.42
C ILE A 4 -10.41 -5.04 6.19
N PHE A 5 -11.58 -4.43 6.47
CA PHE A 5 -12.87 -5.05 6.18
C PHE A 5 -13.13 -5.14 4.68
N ASP A 6 -12.74 -4.12 3.91
CA ASP A 6 -12.78 -4.17 2.45
C ASP A 6 -11.81 -5.23 1.91
N VAL A 7 -10.65 -5.42 2.54
CA VAL A 7 -9.69 -6.48 2.16
C VAL A 7 -10.29 -7.85 2.43
N LEU A 8 -10.88 -8.07 3.59
CA LEU A 8 -11.52 -9.34 3.93
C LEU A 8 -12.74 -9.61 3.02
N SER A 9 -13.51 -8.58 2.70
CA SER A 9 -14.62 -8.66 1.76
C SER A 9 -14.14 -8.99 0.35
N ALA A 10 -13.01 -8.40 -0.07
CA ALA A 10 -12.35 -8.69 -1.34
C ALA A 10 -11.88 -10.14 -1.41
N ILE A 11 -11.24 -10.64 -0.34
CA ILE A 11 -10.79 -12.04 -0.24
C ILE A 11 -11.99 -13.00 -0.33
N ASN A 12 -13.11 -12.65 0.29
CA ASN A 12 -14.33 -13.44 0.25
C ASN A 12 -15.11 -13.29 -1.08
N ASN A 13 -14.70 -12.37 -1.96
CA ASN A 13 -15.37 -12.13 -3.24
C ASN A 13 -14.66 -12.89 -4.37
N PRO A 14 -15.31 -13.90 -4.99
CA PRO A 14 -14.69 -14.69 -6.05
C PRO A 14 -14.32 -13.87 -7.29
N ASN A 15 -14.94 -12.71 -7.48
CA ASN A 15 -14.71 -11.81 -8.61
C ASN A 15 -13.47 -10.90 -8.42
N GLN A 16 -12.83 -10.89 -7.25
CA GLN A 16 -11.66 -10.08 -6.94
C GLN A 16 -10.38 -10.92 -6.89
N GLN A 17 -9.23 -10.26 -7.08
CA GLN A 17 -7.92 -10.90 -7.08
C GLN A 17 -7.34 -11.11 -5.67
N ALA A 18 -8.01 -10.58 -4.64
CA ALA A 18 -7.56 -10.70 -3.27
C ALA A 18 -7.51 -12.16 -2.83
N SER A 19 -6.46 -12.50 -2.08
CA SER A 19 -6.30 -13.83 -1.49
C SER A 19 -5.50 -13.71 -0.21
N VAL A 20 -5.76 -14.61 0.75
CA VAL A 20 -5.02 -14.70 2.01
C VAL A 20 -3.52 -14.86 1.73
N SER A 21 -3.15 -15.63 0.70
CA SER A 21 -1.75 -15.79 0.27
C SER A 21 -1.12 -14.48 -0.19
N SER A 22 -1.81 -13.69 -1.02
CA SER A 22 -1.30 -12.40 -1.53
C SER A 22 -1.13 -11.39 -0.39
N LEU A 23 -2.08 -11.37 0.55
CA LEU A 23 -1.97 -10.57 1.77
C LEU A 23 -0.77 -11.00 2.63
N GLY A 24 -0.57 -12.31 2.79
CA GLY A 24 0.59 -12.86 3.50
C GLY A 24 1.92 -12.51 2.86
N SER A 25 2.01 -12.56 1.53
CA SER A 25 3.20 -12.13 0.79
C SER A 25 3.52 -10.65 1.04
N ILE A 26 2.51 -9.77 1.04
CA ILE A 26 2.71 -8.34 1.32
C ILE A 26 3.22 -8.11 2.75
N VAL A 27 2.60 -8.75 3.74
CA VAL A 27 3.01 -8.65 5.15
C VAL A 27 4.43 -9.16 5.34
N ASN A 28 4.78 -10.27 4.71
CA ASN A 28 6.13 -10.84 4.76
C ASN A 28 7.15 -9.92 4.10
N THR A 29 6.86 -9.35 2.92
CA THR A 29 7.74 -8.41 2.23
C THR A 29 8.03 -7.20 3.08
N VAL A 30 7.00 -6.56 3.67
CA VAL A 30 7.20 -5.39 4.55
C VAL A 30 8.00 -5.76 5.80
N SER A 31 7.72 -6.92 6.38
CA SER A 31 8.45 -7.42 7.56
C SER A 31 9.91 -7.74 7.25
N GLN A 32 10.20 -8.32 6.09
CA GLN A 32 11.56 -8.58 5.62
C GLN A 32 12.31 -7.28 5.32
N LEU A 33 11.64 -6.30 4.71
CA LEU A 33 12.22 -4.98 4.44
C LEU A 33 12.65 -4.28 5.74
N ALA A 34 11.84 -4.40 6.79
CA ALA A 34 12.16 -3.94 8.12
C ALA A 34 13.35 -4.70 8.73
N GLY A 35 13.29 -6.04 8.70
CA GLY A 35 14.34 -6.90 9.25
C GLY A 35 15.70 -6.67 8.59
N ASN A 36 15.73 -6.49 7.26
CA ASN A 36 16.95 -6.22 6.50
C ASN A 36 17.61 -4.89 6.88
N GLN A 37 16.85 -3.96 7.44
CA GLN A 37 17.29 -2.61 7.82
C GLN A 37 17.42 -2.45 9.35
N GLY A 38 17.25 -3.54 10.11
CA GLY A 38 17.30 -3.54 11.57
C GLY A 38 16.19 -2.73 12.24
N LEU A 39 15.06 -2.52 11.55
CA LEU A 39 13.94 -1.74 12.09
C LEU A 39 12.97 -2.60 12.89
N ASN A 40 12.44 -2.02 13.97
CA ASN A 40 11.40 -2.65 14.76
C ASN A 40 10.04 -2.58 14.02
N PRO A 41 9.13 -3.56 14.23
CA PRO A 41 7.83 -3.60 13.59
C PRO A 41 6.99 -2.33 13.80
N ALA A 42 7.09 -1.72 14.99
CA ALA A 42 6.40 -0.47 15.32
C ALA A 42 6.86 0.69 14.43
N THR A 43 8.18 0.81 14.23
CA THR A 43 8.82 1.81 13.37
C THR A 43 8.38 1.64 11.92
N THR A 44 8.35 0.39 11.43
CA THR A 44 7.89 0.08 10.07
C THR A 44 6.41 0.32 9.89
N GLN A 45 5.57 0.01 10.88
CA GLN A 45 4.14 0.32 10.84
C GLN A 45 3.92 1.83 10.70
N SER A 46 4.59 2.64 11.53
CA SER A 46 4.53 4.10 11.43
C SER A 46 5.04 4.61 10.09
N ALA A 47 6.15 4.06 9.57
CA ALA A 47 6.64 4.40 8.25
C ALA A 47 5.61 4.05 7.16
N PHE A 48 4.98 2.88 7.25
CA PHE A 48 4.00 2.40 6.30
C PHE A 48 2.70 3.21 6.33
N SER A 49 2.26 3.66 7.52
CA SER A 49 1.15 4.61 7.68
C SER A 49 1.43 5.93 6.96
N VAL A 50 2.63 6.50 7.15
CA VAL A 50 3.05 7.74 6.48
C VAL A 50 3.13 7.56 4.95
N VAL A 51 3.75 6.46 4.49
CA VAL A 51 3.80 6.12 3.05
C VAL A 51 2.40 5.97 2.50
N GLY A 52 1.50 5.31 3.23
CA GLY A 52 0.10 5.16 2.85
C GLY A 52 -0.60 6.50 2.68
N ASN A 53 -0.47 7.42 3.63
CA ASN A 53 -1.10 8.75 3.55
C ASN A 53 -0.55 9.60 2.40
N LEU A 54 0.76 9.52 2.13
CA LEU A 54 1.37 10.23 1.00
C LEU A 54 0.99 9.61 -0.34
N ALA A 55 1.05 8.29 -0.45
CA ALA A 55 0.60 7.55 -1.62
C ALA A 55 -0.87 7.85 -1.90
N ARG A 56 -1.70 7.99 -0.87
CA ARG A 56 -3.09 8.40 -0.99
C ARG A 56 -3.25 9.78 -1.59
N THR A 57 -2.48 10.76 -1.11
CA THR A 57 -2.53 12.13 -1.63
C THR A 57 -2.15 12.16 -3.10
N ALA A 58 -1.08 11.44 -3.46
CA ALA A 58 -0.62 11.28 -4.83
C ALA A 58 -1.68 10.59 -5.71
N LEU A 59 -2.27 9.49 -5.21
CA LEU A 59 -3.31 8.74 -5.89
C LEU A 59 -4.60 9.55 -6.08
N LYS A 60 -5.00 10.38 -5.12
CA LYS A 60 -6.14 11.30 -5.26
C LYS A 60 -5.89 12.35 -6.35
N GLN A 61 -4.68 12.90 -6.39
CA GLN A 61 -4.30 13.85 -7.43
C GLN A 61 -4.29 13.20 -8.81
N GLN A 62 -3.76 11.97 -8.88
CA GLN A 62 -3.75 11.19 -10.11
C GLN A 62 -5.15 10.73 -10.52
N GLN A 63 -6.04 10.40 -9.57
CA GLN A 63 -7.44 10.09 -9.83
C GLN A 63 -8.16 11.29 -10.45
N THR A 64 -7.86 12.50 -9.99
CA THR A 64 -8.43 13.74 -10.53
C THR A 64 -7.96 13.99 -11.97
N THR A 65 -6.77 13.52 -12.33
CA THR A 65 -6.14 13.75 -13.64
C THR A 65 -6.43 12.63 -14.65
N ALA A 66 -6.26 11.37 -14.25
CA ALA A 66 -6.36 10.18 -15.09
C ALA A 66 -7.69 9.41 -14.93
N GLY A 67 -8.52 9.79 -13.95
CA GLY A 67 -9.74 9.06 -13.59
C GLY A 67 -9.46 7.74 -12.85
N MET A 68 -10.53 7.10 -12.38
CA MET A 68 -10.44 5.86 -11.60
C MET A 68 -9.84 4.70 -12.42
N GLY A 69 -10.28 4.50 -13.67
CA GLY A 69 -9.81 3.40 -14.52
C GLY A 69 -8.33 3.49 -14.91
N GLY A 70 -7.80 4.72 -15.06
CA GLY A 70 -6.37 4.94 -15.28
C GLY A 70 -5.55 4.58 -14.03
N LEU A 71 -6.06 4.94 -12.85
CA LEU A 71 -5.45 4.62 -11.56
C LEU A 71 -5.39 3.11 -11.30
N GLU A 72 -6.49 2.40 -11.58
CA GLU A 72 -6.58 0.94 -11.47
C GLU A 72 -5.55 0.25 -12.37
N SER A 73 -5.39 0.74 -13.61
CA SER A 73 -4.40 0.22 -14.56
C SER A 73 -2.97 0.44 -14.07
N MET A 74 -2.65 1.64 -13.54
CA MET A 74 -1.33 1.93 -12.98
C MET A 74 -1.03 1.05 -11.76
N ILE A 75 -1.98 0.91 -10.83
CA ILE A 75 -1.81 0.08 -9.63
C ILE A 75 -1.62 -1.39 -10.01
N GLY A 76 -2.38 -1.89 -10.99
CA GLY A 76 -2.19 -3.26 -11.50
C GLY A 76 -0.79 -3.50 -12.04
N GLN A 77 -0.23 -2.55 -12.80
CA GLN A 77 1.15 -2.64 -13.30
C GLN A 77 2.19 -2.60 -12.17
N LEU A 78 1.99 -1.74 -11.17
CA LEU A 78 2.84 -1.59 -9.98
C LEU A 78 2.84 -2.83 -9.09
N ALA A 79 1.66 -3.36 -8.79
CA ALA A 79 1.47 -4.54 -7.97
C ALA A 79 1.94 -5.82 -8.66
N GLY A 80 1.81 -5.90 -9.98
CA GLY A 80 2.28 -7.03 -10.78
C GLY A 80 3.80 -7.08 -10.97
N GLY A 81 4.57 -6.18 -10.32
CA GLY A 81 6.03 -6.11 -10.45
C GLY A 81 6.52 -5.73 -11.85
N SER A 82 5.61 -5.35 -12.74
CA SER A 82 5.90 -4.98 -14.14
C SER A 82 6.07 -3.48 -14.33
N ALA A 83 5.82 -2.68 -13.28
CA ALA A 83 6.02 -1.24 -13.34
C ALA A 83 7.50 -0.91 -13.45
N SER A 84 7.85 -0.27 -14.57
CA SER A 84 9.13 0.41 -14.70
C SER A 84 9.23 1.54 -13.67
N GLY A 85 10.44 1.87 -13.21
CA GLY A 85 10.66 3.00 -12.29
C GLY A 85 9.96 4.29 -12.73
N ALA A 86 9.82 4.50 -14.04
CA ALA A 86 9.05 5.60 -14.64
C ALA A 86 7.57 5.65 -14.23
N ALA A 87 6.88 4.49 -14.12
CA ALA A 87 5.48 4.46 -13.69
C ALA A 87 5.33 4.82 -12.20
N LEU A 88 6.25 4.34 -11.37
CA LEU A 88 6.32 4.71 -9.95
C LEU A 88 6.64 6.21 -9.78
N GLN A 89 7.51 6.76 -10.61
CA GLN A 89 7.90 8.17 -10.59
C GLN A 89 6.80 9.10 -11.14
N SER A 90 5.99 8.60 -12.08
CA SER A 90 4.79 9.29 -12.55
C SER A 90 3.68 9.32 -11.50
N LEU A 91 3.59 8.28 -10.66
CA LEU A 91 2.60 8.21 -9.59
C LEU A 91 3.06 8.99 -8.36
N ILE A 92 4.31 8.80 -7.95
CA ILE A 92 4.94 9.42 -6.79
C ILE A 92 6.20 10.15 -7.28
N PRO A 93 6.08 11.45 -7.62
CA PRO A 93 7.20 12.25 -8.08
C PRO A 93 8.30 12.36 -7.03
N ALA A 94 9.53 12.64 -7.48
CA ALA A 94 10.70 12.71 -6.60
C ALA A 94 10.52 13.69 -5.41
N GLY A 95 9.78 14.79 -5.59
CA GLY A 95 9.44 15.71 -4.50
C GLY A 95 8.60 15.06 -3.40
N LEU A 96 7.60 14.24 -3.77
CA LEU A 96 6.79 13.49 -2.81
C LEU A 96 7.59 12.38 -2.13
N GLN A 97 8.53 11.75 -2.85
CA GLN A 97 9.44 10.76 -2.25
C GLN A 97 10.34 11.39 -1.19
N GLN A 98 10.91 12.57 -1.46
CA GLN A 98 11.70 13.31 -0.48
C GLN A 98 10.86 13.71 0.73
N GLN A 99 9.65 14.22 0.50
CA GLN A 99 8.73 14.55 1.58
C GLN A 99 8.40 13.32 2.43
N ALA A 100 8.17 12.16 1.81
CA ALA A 100 7.98 10.90 2.53
C ALA A 100 9.18 10.54 3.38
N VAL A 101 10.37 10.67 2.82
CA VAL A 101 11.62 10.41 3.55
C VAL A 101 11.74 11.33 4.77
N GLN A 102 11.50 12.63 4.64
CA GLN A 102 11.51 13.56 5.78
C GLN A 102 10.43 13.24 6.81
N THR A 103 9.20 12.99 6.39
CA THR A 103 8.08 12.72 7.30
C THR A 103 8.28 11.41 8.04
N ILE A 104 8.68 10.34 7.35
CA ILE A 104 8.97 9.05 7.99
C ILE A 104 10.15 9.21 8.93
N SER A 105 11.26 9.83 8.50
CA SER A 105 12.43 10.04 9.34
C SER A 105 12.08 10.79 10.63
N SER A 106 11.21 11.81 10.53
CA SER A 106 10.74 12.58 11.69
C SER A 106 9.76 11.79 12.57
N ALA A 107 8.88 10.98 11.98
CA ALA A 107 7.88 10.21 12.71
C ALA A 107 8.45 8.97 13.39
N THR A 108 9.49 8.36 12.80
CA THR A 108 10.05 7.08 13.23
C THR A 108 11.41 7.19 13.89
N GLY A 109 12.09 8.34 13.75
CA GLY A 109 13.48 8.54 14.20
C GLY A 109 14.52 7.82 13.34
N VAL A 110 14.11 7.23 12.20
CA VAL A 110 15.01 6.50 11.31
C VAL A 110 15.75 7.47 10.39
N SER A 111 17.02 7.18 10.09
CA SER A 111 17.83 8.00 9.18
C SER A 111 17.20 8.11 7.78
N PRO A 112 17.19 9.30 7.15
CA PRO A 112 16.63 9.51 5.80
C PRO A 112 17.19 8.54 4.75
N THR A 113 18.47 8.18 4.88
CA THR A 113 19.16 7.23 4.01
C THR A 113 18.58 5.82 4.09
N ILE A 114 18.25 5.36 5.31
CA ILE A 114 17.61 4.06 5.53
C ILE A 114 16.20 4.09 4.94
N VAL A 115 15.45 5.16 5.21
CA VAL A 115 14.10 5.34 4.67
C VAL A 115 14.11 5.35 3.14
N GLN A 116 15.04 6.06 2.50
CA GLN A 116 15.19 6.06 1.04
C GLN A 116 15.42 4.66 0.47
N GLY A 117 16.17 3.81 1.17
CA GLY A 117 16.41 2.43 0.75
C GLY A 117 15.17 1.53 0.84
N MET A 118 14.25 1.80 1.76
CA MET A 118 13.03 1.01 1.95
C MET A 118 11.78 1.62 1.31
N LEU A 119 11.77 2.92 1.02
CA LEU A 119 10.63 3.63 0.43
C LEU A 119 10.07 2.93 -0.81
N PRO A 120 10.89 2.50 -1.80
CA PRO A 120 10.37 1.84 -3.00
C PRO A 120 9.63 0.54 -2.67
N GLY A 121 10.18 -0.27 -1.75
CA GLY A 121 9.55 -1.53 -1.33
C GLY A 121 8.24 -1.29 -0.56
N LEU A 122 8.20 -0.27 0.30
CA LEU A 122 6.97 0.11 1.02
C LEU A 122 5.90 0.62 0.04
N ILE A 123 6.27 1.42 -0.96
CA ILE A 123 5.34 1.88 -1.99
C ILE A 123 4.79 0.69 -2.79
N THR A 124 5.65 -0.22 -3.26
CA THR A 124 5.20 -1.40 -4.00
C THR A 124 4.28 -2.29 -3.16
N ALA A 125 4.59 -2.48 -1.87
CA ALA A 125 3.73 -3.22 -0.96
C ALA A 125 2.37 -2.54 -0.75
N ALA A 126 2.35 -1.20 -0.60
CA ALA A 126 1.12 -0.42 -0.51
C ALA A 126 0.27 -0.57 -1.79
N MET A 127 0.88 -0.43 -2.97
CA MET A 127 0.17 -0.63 -4.25
C MET A 127 -0.33 -2.07 -4.39
N GLY A 128 0.47 -3.06 -3.99
CA GLY A 128 0.07 -4.46 -3.94
C GLY A 128 -1.17 -4.69 -3.08
N MET A 129 -1.24 -4.02 -1.92
CA MET A 129 -2.38 -4.11 -1.02
C MET A 129 -3.64 -3.50 -1.63
N LEU A 130 -3.52 -2.33 -2.27
CA LEU A 130 -4.64 -1.70 -2.99
C LEU A 130 -5.08 -2.54 -4.19
N ASN A 131 -4.15 -3.24 -4.84
CA ASN A 131 -4.44 -4.11 -5.97
C ASN A 131 -5.19 -5.39 -5.59
N LEU A 132 -5.25 -5.77 -4.30
CA LEU A 132 -6.04 -6.92 -3.86
C LEU A 132 -7.51 -6.76 -4.27
N GLY A 133 -8.05 -5.55 -4.24
CA GLY A 133 -9.45 -5.30 -4.62
C GLY A 133 -9.68 -5.29 -6.12
N ALA A 134 -8.64 -5.39 -6.93
CA ALA A 134 -8.80 -5.38 -8.38
C ALA A 134 -9.68 -6.55 -8.84
N PRO A 135 -10.55 -6.34 -9.84
CA PRO A 135 -11.35 -7.41 -10.42
C PRO A 135 -10.43 -8.44 -11.09
N LYS A 136 -10.82 -9.72 -11.07
CA LYS A 136 -10.08 -10.75 -11.83
C LYS A 136 -10.13 -10.47 -13.33
N PRO A 137 -9.09 -10.83 -14.10
CA PRO A 137 -9.11 -10.74 -15.56
C PRO A 137 -10.36 -11.45 -16.13
N GLY A 138 -11.11 -10.75 -16.97
CA GLY A 138 -12.37 -11.25 -17.54
C GLY A 138 -13.63 -10.95 -16.71
N THR A 139 -13.50 -10.35 -15.53
CA THR A 139 -14.64 -9.94 -14.69
C THR A 139 -14.88 -8.45 -14.82
N ARG A 140 -16.14 -8.04 -15.07
CA ARG A 140 -16.51 -6.62 -15.09
C ARG A 140 -16.75 -6.17 -13.65
N GLY A 141 -15.87 -5.31 -13.14
CA GLY A 141 -15.93 -4.76 -11.79
C GLY A 141 -14.88 -3.65 -11.63
N GLY A 142 -15.00 -2.86 -10.57
CA GLY A 142 -13.96 -1.90 -10.17
C GLY A 142 -13.23 -2.40 -8.93
N ASN A 143 -12.25 -1.63 -8.48
CA ASN A 143 -11.48 -1.89 -7.28
C ASN A 143 -12.11 -1.19 -6.05
N PRO A 144 -12.94 -1.89 -5.24
CA PRO A 144 -13.58 -1.30 -4.07
C PRO A 144 -12.56 -0.90 -3.01
N LEU A 145 -11.42 -1.61 -2.91
CA LEU A 145 -10.36 -1.27 -1.97
C LEU A 145 -9.74 0.08 -2.29
N LEU A 146 -9.42 0.29 -3.57
CA LEU A 146 -8.91 1.57 -4.03
C LEU A 146 -9.96 2.68 -3.86
N ALA A 147 -11.23 2.39 -4.14
CA ALA A 147 -12.30 3.36 -3.94
C ALA A 147 -12.46 3.75 -2.47
N ALA A 148 -12.46 2.77 -1.55
CA ALA A 148 -12.50 2.99 -0.11
C ALA A 148 -11.25 3.73 0.40
N PHE A 149 -10.08 3.38 -0.15
CA PHE A 149 -8.83 4.07 0.13
C PHE A 149 -8.87 5.54 -0.25
N LEU A 150 -9.43 5.85 -1.42
CA LEU A 150 -9.53 7.22 -1.90
C LEU A 150 -10.64 8.00 -1.20
N SER A 151 -11.76 7.37 -0.84
CA SER A 151 -12.91 8.05 -0.23
C SER A 151 -12.84 8.20 1.29
N GLY A 152 -12.12 7.32 2.01
CA GLY A 152 -12.10 7.31 3.48
C GLY A 152 -11.38 8.49 4.13
N ASP A 153 -10.94 8.37 5.38
CA ASP A 153 -10.10 9.38 6.06
C ASP A 153 -8.76 8.74 6.45
N GLU A 154 -7.74 9.54 6.77
CA GLU A 154 -6.39 9.05 7.14
C GLU A 154 -6.46 7.91 8.17
N LYS A 155 -7.33 8.03 9.19
CA LYS A 155 -7.55 6.98 10.20
C LYS A 155 -8.24 5.72 9.66
N SER A 156 -9.18 5.84 8.72
CA SER A 156 -9.91 4.68 8.18
C SER A 156 -9.10 3.94 7.12
N THR A 157 -8.17 4.65 6.48
CA THR A 157 -7.36 4.16 5.37
C THR A 157 -5.89 3.97 5.75
N ASP A 158 -5.59 3.89 7.04
CA ASP A 158 -4.23 3.74 7.52
C ASP A 158 -3.67 2.36 7.12
N LEU A 159 -2.69 2.37 6.22
CA LEU A 159 -2.09 1.12 5.72
C LEU A 159 -1.25 0.42 6.80
N GLY A 160 -0.65 1.16 7.75
CA GLY A 160 0.10 0.57 8.86
C GLY A 160 -0.82 -0.18 9.82
N GLU A 161 -1.99 0.37 10.12
CA GLU A 161 -3.03 -0.29 10.91
C GLU A 161 -3.60 -1.50 10.16
N THR A 162 -3.88 -1.34 8.85
CA THR A 162 -4.32 -2.45 7.99
C THR A 162 -3.29 -3.58 7.96
N LEU A 163 -2.00 -3.25 7.84
CA LEU A 163 -0.89 -4.21 7.88
C LEU A 163 -0.80 -4.91 9.24
N LYS A 164 -0.95 -4.18 10.34
CA LYS A 164 -0.98 -4.74 11.70
C LYS A 164 -2.14 -5.72 11.87
N PHE A 165 -3.33 -5.37 11.40
CA PHE A 165 -4.47 -6.29 11.43
C PHE A 165 -4.26 -7.51 10.52
N ALA A 166 -3.73 -7.31 9.31
CA ALA A 166 -3.39 -8.39 8.39
C ALA A 166 -2.37 -9.35 9.02
N SER A 167 -1.32 -8.82 9.65
CA SER A 167 -0.33 -9.60 10.39
C SER A 167 -0.96 -10.39 11.53
N ARG A 168 -1.85 -9.79 12.31
CA ARG A 168 -2.58 -10.48 13.39
C ARG A 168 -3.56 -11.53 12.87
N PHE A 169 -4.16 -11.31 11.70
CA PHE A 169 -5.07 -12.27 11.07
C PHE A 169 -4.32 -13.49 10.56
N LEU A 170 -3.14 -13.29 9.96
CA LEU A 170 -2.29 -14.35 9.44
C LEU A 170 -1.51 -15.08 10.53
N ASN A 171 -1.12 -14.37 11.59
CA ASN A 171 -0.43 -14.90 12.75
C ASN A 171 -1.18 -14.50 14.03
N PRO A 172 -2.32 -15.16 14.33
CA PRO A 172 -3.06 -14.87 15.55
C PRO A 172 -2.19 -15.16 16.77
N PRO A 173 -2.11 -14.23 17.75
CA PRO A 173 -1.42 -14.49 19.01
C PRO A 173 -2.04 -15.74 19.64
N ARG A 174 -1.22 -16.76 19.89
CA ARG A 174 -1.63 -18.01 20.52
C ARG A 174 -1.85 -17.82 22.01
#